data_AF-A0A4P2V6Q7-F1
#
_entry.id   AF-A0A4P2V6Q7-F1
#
_cell.length_a   1.000
_cell.length_b   1.000
_cell.length_c   1.000
_cell.angle_alpha   90.00
_cell.angle_beta   90.00
_cell.angle_gamma   90.00
#
_symmetry.space_group_name_H-M   'P 1'
#
loop_
_entity.id
_entity.type
_entity.pdbx_description
1 polymer ?
#
loop_
_entity_poly.entity_id
_entity_poly.type
_entity_poly.pdbx_seq_one_letter_code
_entity_poly.pdbx_strand_id
1 'polypeptide(L)'
;VQNALKVDGFGLFKERNFLTELQASGSQLVGTSLKHGDMVYLKQMAGTSSRRTSTTVLESQAFKTSTSNPNSARPSINVIEDDVDQALSKADGTIKRERDSKLCHHNANGRCVHCSALEPYDESYLKEQNIKHLSFHSYIRKQTSGMDQGKYFVFDDINCRIKPGCREHPPW
;
A
#
# COMPACT_ATOMS: atom_id res chain seq x y z
N VAL A 1 -30.77 1.07 -5.92
CA VAL A 1 -30.50 2.52 -5.84
C VAL A 1 -29.35 2.82 -6.79
N GLN A 2 -29.66 3.27 -8.01
CA GLN A 2 -28.66 3.50 -9.06
C GLN A 2 -28.08 4.91 -8.85
N ASN A 3 -26.83 4.98 -8.43
CA ASN A 3 -26.13 6.24 -8.22
C ASN A 3 -25.82 6.87 -9.58
N ALA A 4 -26.60 7.88 -9.96
CA ALA A 4 -26.22 8.80 -11.02
C ALA A 4 -24.91 9.47 -10.61
N LEU A 5 -23.85 9.29 -11.41
CA LEU A 5 -22.61 10.05 -11.28
C LEU A 5 -22.92 11.52 -11.62
N LYS A 6 -23.31 12.31 -10.62
CA LYS A 6 -23.28 13.77 -10.72
C LYS A 6 -21.82 14.20 -10.68
N VAL A 7 -21.25 14.35 -11.86
CA VAL A 7 -19.90 14.89 -12.00
C VAL A 7 -20.01 16.42 -11.95
N ASP A 8 -20.23 16.96 -10.75
CA ASP A 8 -20.21 18.40 -10.54
C ASP A 8 -18.76 18.90 -10.71
N GLY A 9 -18.52 19.68 -11.78
CA GLY A 9 -17.24 20.36 -12.02
C GLY A 9 -16.25 19.67 -12.97
N PHE A 10 -16.62 18.56 -13.63
CA PHE A 10 -15.82 17.98 -14.72
C PHE A 10 -16.67 17.73 -15.96
N GLY A 11 -16.12 18.03 -17.13
CA GLY A 11 -16.68 17.68 -18.43
C GLY A 11 -16.10 16.36 -18.92
N LEU A 12 -16.92 15.57 -19.62
CA LEU A 12 -16.53 14.31 -20.24
C LEU A 12 -16.41 14.50 -21.76
N PHE A 13 -15.38 13.95 -22.38
CA PHE A 13 -15.06 14.17 -23.80
C PHE A 13 -14.75 12.84 -24.50
N LYS A 14 -15.13 12.72 -25.77
CA LYS A 14 -14.81 11.53 -26.59
C LYS A 14 -13.41 11.60 -27.22
N GLU A 15 -12.89 12.81 -27.36
CA GLU A 15 -11.61 13.09 -28.00
C GLU A 15 -10.61 13.67 -27.00
N ARG A 16 -9.33 13.33 -27.20
CA ARG A 16 -8.22 13.85 -26.38
C ARG A 16 -8.06 15.37 -26.49
N ASN A 17 -8.60 15.99 -27.54
CA ASN A 17 -8.49 17.42 -27.80
C ASN A 17 -9.53 18.24 -27.01
N PHE A 18 -10.43 17.59 -26.28
CA PHE A 18 -11.48 18.23 -25.46
C PHE A 18 -12.41 19.19 -26.24
N LEU A 19 -12.62 18.92 -27.54
CA LEU A 19 -13.45 19.76 -28.41
C LEU A 19 -14.93 19.38 -28.37
N THR A 20 -15.23 18.09 -28.22
CA THR A 20 -16.58 17.53 -28.23
C THR A 20 -16.94 16.98 -26.85
N GLU A 21 -17.74 17.75 -26.11
CA GLU A 21 -18.23 17.36 -24.80
C GLU A 21 -19.42 16.39 -24.91
N LEU A 22 -19.37 15.31 -24.15
CA LEU A 22 -20.46 14.35 -23.98
C LEU A 22 -21.43 14.91 -22.94
N GLN A 23 -22.36 15.72 -23.41
CA GLN A 23 -23.42 16.29 -22.59
C GLN A 23 -24.47 15.23 -22.22
N ALA A 24 -24.74 15.09 -20.92
CA ALA A 24 -25.90 14.33 -20.46
C ALA A 24 -27.15 15.21 -20.60
N SER A 25 -27.94 15.00 -21.67
CA SER A 25 -29.24 15.67 -21.79
C SER A 25 -30.26 14.96 -20.89
N GLY A 26 -30.57 15.57 -19.73
CA GLY A 26 -31.59 15.10 -18.81
C GLY A 26 -31.39 13.65 -18.35
N SER A 27 -32.41 12.80 -18.57
CA SER A 27 -32.43 11.39 -18.16
C SER A 27 -31.60 10.45 -19.05
N GLN A 28 -30.97 10.95 -20.12
CA GLN A 28 -30.21 10.10 -21.03
C GLN A 28 -28.85 9.72 -20.44
N LEU A 29 -28.67 8.43 -20.17
CA LEU A 29 -27.38 7.88 -19.77
C LEU A 29 -26.39 8.00 -20.93
N VAL A 30 -25.24 8.64 -20.68
CA VAL A 30 -24.14 8.79 -21.66
C VAL A 30 -23.68 7.44 -22.21
N GLY A 31 -23.88 6.35 -21.45
CA GLY A 31 -23.59 4.98 -21.87
C GLY A 31 -24.28 4.54 -23.17
N THR A 32 -25.38 5.17 -23.58
CA THR A 32 -26.04 4.87 -24.88
C THR A 32 -25.23 5.33 -26.10
N SER A 33 -24.30 6.27 -25.92
CA SER A 33 -23.46 6.83 -26.98
C SER A 33 -22.06 6.19 -27.09
N LEU A 34 -21.73 5.28 -26.17
CA LEU A 34 -20.42 4.64 -26.08
C LEU A 34 -20.47 3.21 -26.65
N LYS A 35 -19.52 2.87 -27.51
CA LYS A 35 -19.32 1.50 -28.03
C LYS A 35 -18.17 0.82 -27.29
N HIS A 36 -18.13 -0.52 -27.36
CA HIS A 36 -17.01 -1.29 -26.82
C HIS A 36 -15.70 -0.87 -27.50
N GLY A 37 -14.74 -0.38 -26.71
CA GLY A 37 -13.46 0.15 -27.20
C GLY A 37 -13.39 1.68 -27.30
N ASP A 38 -14.48 2.41 -27.05
CA ASP A 38 -14.43 3.87 -26.99
C ASP A 38 -13.66 4.36 -25.74
N MET A 39 -12.72 5.28 -25.94
CA MET A 39 -12.01 5.96 -24.86
C MET A 39 -12.70 7.27 -24.49
N VAL A 40 -12.85 7.53 -23.20
CA VAL A 40 -13.42 8.78 -22.67
C VAL A 40 -12.38 9.54 -21.85
N TYR A 41 -12.39 10.86 -21.98
CA TYR A 41 -11.45 11.77 -21.34
C TYR A 41 -12.20 12.69 -20.38
N LEU A 42 -11.67 12.85 -19.17
CA LEU A 42 -12.26 13.71 -18.14
C LEU A 42 -11.43 15.00 -18.01
N LYS A 43 -12.06 16.16 -18.01
CA LYS A 43 -11.39 17.46 -17.81
C LYS A 43 -12.14 18.29 -16.77
N GLN A 44 -11.41 18.82 -15.79
CA GLN A 44 -11.97 19.72 -14.80
C GLN A 44 -12.36 21.06 -15.45
N MET A 45 -13.60 21.52 -15.23
CA MET A 45 -14.09 22.79 -15.75
C MET A 45 -13.96 23.86 -14.66
N ALA A 46 -13.33 24.99 -14.99
CA ALA A 46 -13.15 26.08 -14.04
C ALA A 46 -14.52 26.76 -13.78
N GLY A 47 -15.13 26.49 -12.63
CA GLY A 47 -16.38 27.15 -12.26
C GLY A 47 -17.12 26.65 -11.01
N THR A 48 -16.93 25.42 -10.54
CA THR A 48 -17.68 24.91 -9.38
C THR A 48 -16.80 24.09 -8.45
N SER A 49 -16.37 24.74 -7.36
CA SER A 49 -15.68 24.09 -6.26
C SER A 49 -16.65 23.88 -5.10
N SER A 50 -16.95 22.62 -4.75
CA SER A 50 -17.05 22.11 -3.35
C SER A 50 -17.78 20.75 -3.24
N ARG A 51 -17.06 19.63 -3.42
CA ARG A 51 -16.90 18.54 -2.42
C ARG A 51 -16.37 17.24 -3.05
N ARG A 52 -15.24 16.80 -2.50
CA ARG A 52 -14.66 15.45 -2.40
C ARG A 52 -15.46 14.30 -3.05
N THR A 53 -14.91 13.73 -4.11
CA THR A 53 -15.00 12.29 -4.39
C THR A 53 -13.63 11.77 -4.78
N SER A 54 -13.26 10.69 -4.13
CA SER A 54 -11.98 9.99 -4.20
C SER A 54 -11.80 9.33 -5.56
N THR A 55 -10.79 9.77 -6.32
CA THR A 55 -10.00 8.91 -7.22
C THR A 55 -8.72 9.66 -7.58
N THR A 56 -7.61 9.00 -7.27
CA THR A 56 -6.23 9.39 -7.51
C THR A 56 -5.93 9.52 -9.00
N VAL A 57 -5.45 10.68 -9.45
CA VAL A 57 -4.24 10.83 -10.29
C VAL A 57 -3.83 12.31 -10.42
N LEU A 58 -2.64 12.61 -9.88
CA LEU A 58 -1.57 13.46 -10.44
C LEU A 58 -1.95 14.78 -11.15
N GLU A 59 -1.82 15.91 -10.44
CA GLU A 59 -1.20 17.14 -10.99
C GLU A 59 -0.84 18.09 -9.83
N SER A 60 0.46 18.35 -9.70
CA SER A 60 1.09 19.61 -9.26
C SER A 60 0.45 20.39 -8.09
N GLN A 61 0.60 19.88 -6.86
CA GLN A 61 0.52 20.74 -5.68
C GLN A 61 1.87 21.44 -5.45
N ALA A 62 1.86 22.77 -5.46
CA ALA A 62 2.94 23.59 -4.97
C ALA A 62 3.32 23.13 -3.55
N PHE A 63 4.52 22.56 -3.42
CA PHE A 63 5.11 22.24 -2.13
C PHE A 63 5.19 23.52 -1.31
N LYS A 64 4.33 23.64 -0.28
CA LYS A 64 4.67 24.49 0.85
C LYS A 64 5.91 23.87 1.46
N THR A 65 7.04 24.52 1.29
CA THR A 65 8.30 24.22 1.95
C THR A 65 8.08 24.29 3.46
N SER A 66 7.65 23.18 4.07
CA SER A 66 7.90 22.93 5.47
C SER A 66 9.41 22.74 5.59
N THR A 67 10.08 23.71 6.20
CA THR A 67 11.48 23.65 6.60
C THR A 67 11.73 22.33 7.33
N SER A 68 12.30 21.35 6.63
CA SER A 68 12.72 20.10 7.24
C SER A 68 14.01 20.35 7.99
N ASN A 69 13.90 20.35 9.33
CA ASN A 69 15.06 20.17 10.17
C ASN A 69 15.67 18.79 9.86
N PRO A 70 16.98 18.70 9.56
CA PRO A 70 17.62 17.44 9.15
C PRO A 70 17.83 16.44 10.31
N ASN A 71 17.23 16.68 11.48
CA ASN A 71 17.50 15.92 12.72
C ASN A 71 16.34 15.03 13.22
N SER A 72 15.34 14.72 12.40
CA SER A 72 14.27 13.79 12.83
C SER A 72 14.32 12.49 12.03
N ALA A 73 15.24 11.59 12.43
CA ALA A 73 15.32 10.21 11.95
C ALA A 73 14.17 9.31 12.47
N ARG A 74 12.96 9.86 12.60
CA ARG A 74 11.78 9.11 12.99
C ARG A 74 10.57 9.69 12.27
N PRO A 75 9.90 8.92 11.38
CA PRO A 75 8.66 9.39 10.76
C PRO A 75 7.61 9.62 11.86
N SER A 76 6.76 10.60 11.60
CA SER A 76 5.78 11.14 12.55
C SER A 76 4.88 10.06 13.17
N ILE A 77 4.77 10.11 14.50
CA ILE A 77 4.09 9.17 15.42
C ILE A 77 2.55 9.09 15.22
N ASN A 78 1.96 9.74 14.20
CA ASN A 78 0.51 9.81 13.98
C ASN A 78 0.09 9.36 12.57
N VAL A 79 0.47 8.15 12.17
CA VAL A 79 -0.13 7.48 11.01
C VAL A 79 -1.15 6.48 11.53
N ILE A 80 -2.40 6.56 11.06
CA ILE A 80 -3.43 5.59 11.39
C ILE A 80 -3.23 4.39 10.44
N GLU A 81 -2.80 3.27 11.00
CA GLU A 81 -2.67 2.00 10.28
C GLU A 81 -4.04 1.43 9.92
N ASP A 82 -4.12 0.65 8.85
CA ASP A 82 -5.35 -0.03 8.45
C ASP A 82 -5.77 -1.06 9.52
N ASP A 83 -7.07 -1.32 9.63
CA ASP A 83 -7.64 -2.25 10.62
C ASP A 83 -7.08 -3.66 10.42
N VAL A 84 -6.81 -4.04 9.17
CA VAL A 84 -6.20 -5.33 8.81
C VAL A 84 -4.77 -5.41 9.31
N ASP A 85 -3.97 -4.36 9.12
CA ASP A 85 -2.57 -4.33 9.55
C ASP A 85 -2.47 -4.38 11.09
N GLN A 86 -3.38 -3.70 11.79
CA GLN A 86 -3.49 -3.76 13.25
C GLN A 86 -3.88 -5.14 13.76
N ALA A 87 -4.70 -5.90 13.02
CA ALA A 87 -5.06 -7.26 13.37
C ALA A 87 -3.87 -8.22 13.13
N LEU A 88 -3.17 -8.07 12.00
CA LEU A 88 -2.02 -8.90 11.63
C LEU A 88 -0.79 -8.64 12.48
N SER A 89 -0.60 -7.42 12.99
CA SER A 89 0.49 -7.09 13.92
C SER A 89 0.33 -7.79 15.27
N LYS A 90 -0.91 -7.95 15.76
CA LYS A 90 -1.24 -8.61 17.04
C LYS A 90 -1.19 -10.14 16.99
N ALA A 91 -1.31 -10.74 15.80
CA ALA A 91 -1.18 -12.19 15.66
C ALA A 91 0.26 -12.65 15.96
N ASP A 92 0.51 -13.91 16.35
CA ASP A 92 1.90 -14.42 16.51
C ASP A 92 2.51 -14.84 15.17
N GLY A 93 1.68 -15.37 14.26
CA GLY A 93 2.11 -15.86 12.95
C GLY A 93 2.91 -17.18 12.99
N THR A 94 3.15 -17.76 14.16
CA THR A 94 3.90 -19.02 14.30
C THR A 94 3.13 -20.19 13.71
N ILE A 95 3.82 -21.08 13.01
CA ILE A 95 3.23 -22.25 12.36
C ILE A 95 3.25 -23.42 13.34
N LYS A 96 2.06 -23.87 13.76
CA LYS A 96 1.93 -25.01 14.68
C LYS A 96 2.24 -26.31 13.97
N ARG A 97 3.17 -27.09 14.53
CA ARG A 97 3.48 -28.44 14.06
C ARG A 97 2.78 -29.49 14.92
N GLU A 98 2.38 -30.58 14.29
CA GLU A 98 1.88 -31.76 14.99
C GLU A 98 3.02 -32.58 15.57
N ARG A 99 2.69 -33.48 16.49
CA ARG A 99 3.65 -34.41 17.07
C ARG A 99 3.98 -35.49 16.05
N ASP A 100 5.26 -35.61 15.71
CA ASP A 100 5.76 -36.79 15.02
C ASP A 100 5.94 -37.96 16.01
N SER A 101 5.21 -39.06 15.81
CA SER A 101 5.28 -40.24 16.68
C SER A 101 6.66 -40.93 16.68
N LYS A 102 7.48 -40.73 15.65
CA LYS A 102 8.77 -41.41 15.51
C LYS A 102 9.93 -40.62 16.12
N LEU A 103 9.90 -39.30 16.00
CA LEU A 103 10.98 -38.40 16.46
C LEU A 103 10.70 -37.74 17.81
N CYS A 104 9.43 -37.66 18.25
CA CYS A 104 9.08 -37.00 19.50
C CYS A 104 9.09 -37.99 20.68
N HIS A 105 10.17 -38.00 21.45
CA HIS A 105 10.28 -38.78 22.69
C HIS A 105 9.92 -37.95 23.92
N HIS A 106 8.66 -37.49 24.01
CA HIS A 106 8.16 -36.75 25.17
C HIS A 106 6.67 -36.99 25.45
N ASN A 107 6.25 -36.74 26.69
CA ASN A 107 4.86 -36.89 27.14
C ASN A 107 3.91 -35.91 26.42
N ALA A 108 2.59 -36.13 26.53
CA ALA A 108 1.53 -35.36 25.86
C ALA A 108 1.75 -33.82 25.86
N ASN A 109 2.19 -33.26 26.99
CA ASN A 109 2.40 -31.82 27.17
C ASN A 109 3.86 -31.37 26.99
N GLY A 110 4.77 -32.28 26.61
CA GLY A 110 6.15 -31.93 26.27
C GLY A 110 6.23 -31.29 24.88
N ARG A 111 7.32 -30.55 24.64
CA ARG A 111 7.64 -29.99 23.32
C ARG A 111 9.13 -30.18 23.05
N CYS A 112 9.47 -30.69 21.86
CA CYS A 112 10.84 -30.86 21.39
C CYS A 112 11.07 -30.05 20.10
N VAL A 113 12.29 -30.11 19.55
CA VAL A 113 12.67 -29.43 18.30
C VAL A 113 11.88 -29.93 17.08
N HIS A 114 11.25 -31.11 17.16
CA HIS A 114 10.46 -31.68 16.05
C HIS A 114 8.98 -31.29 16.07
N CYS A 115 8.46 -30.84 17.22
CA CYS A 115 7.05 -30.43 17.37
C CYS A 115 6.89 -28.98 17.89
N SER A 116 7.98 -28.24 18.10
CA SER A 116 7.92 -26.82 18.39
C SER A 116 7.30 -26.06 17.22
N ALA A 117 6.60 -24.96 17.50
CA ALA A 117 6.10 -24.11 16.44
C ALA A 117 7.28 -23.56 15.61
N LEU A 118 7.10 -23.48 14.30
CA LEU A 118 8.06 -22.87 13.40
C LEU A 118 7.82 -21.37 13.29
N GLU A 119 8.89 -20.65 13.04
CA GLU A 119 8.82 -19.23 12.74
C GLU A 119 8.16 -19.01 11.36
N PRO A 120 7.38 -17.94 11.18
CA PRO A 120 6.71 -17.64 9.91
C PRO A 120 7.66 -17.37 8.73
N TYR A 121 8.96 -17.20 9.00
CA TYR A 121 10.01 -16.88 8.03
C TYR A 121 11.02 -18.04 7.83
N ASP A 122 10.68 -19.25 8.29
CA ASP A 122 11.51 -20.44 8.08
C ASP A 122 11.55 -20.83 6.58
N GLU A 123 12.75 -20.78 6.01
CA GLU A 123 13.00 -21.04 4.58
C GLU A 123 12.65 -22.50 4.19
N SER A 124 12.84 -23.43 5.12
CA SER A 124 12.51 -24.86 4.93
C SER A 124 11.02 -25.03 4.63
N TYR A 125 10.19 -24.44 5.49
CA TYR A 125 8.73 -24.52 5.39
C TYR A 125 8.21 -23.77 4.15
N LEU A 126 8.75 -22.58 3.88
CA LEU A 126 8.36 -21.80 2.71
C LEU A 126 8.63 -22.57 1.40
N LYS A 127 9.76 -23.28 1.32
CA LYS A 127 10.11 -24.10 0.16
C LYS A 127 9.18 -25.30 0.00
N GLU A 128 8.87 -26.01 1.08
CA GLU A 128 7.95 -27.15 1.07
C GLU A 128 6.53 -26.75 0.62
N GLN A 129 6.06 -25.60 1.08
CA GLN A 129 4.73 -25.06 0.73
C GLN A 129 4.71 -24.27 -0.59
N ASN A 130 5.81 -24.25 -1.34
CA ASN A 130 5.95 -23.50 -2.60
C ASN A 130 5.64 -22.00 -2.48
N ILE A 131 5.94 -21.41 -1.33
CA ILE A 131 5.77 -19.98 -1.06
C ILE A 131 7.02 -19.23 -1.56
N LYS A 132 6.84 -18.44 -2.62
CA LYS A 132 7.94 -17.72 -3.28
C LYS A 132 8.41 -16.48 -2.52
N HIS A 133 7.48 -15.80 -1.87
CA HIS A 133 7.72 -14.52 -1.21
C HIS A 133 7.21 -14.56 0.21
N LEU A 134 8.03 -14.04 1.12
CA LEU A 134 7.65 -13.85 2.51
C LEU A 134 6.58 -12.77 2.62
N SER A 135 5.57 -12.99 3.46
CA SER A 135 4.60 -11.93 3.76
C SER A 135 5.30 -10.73 4.40
N PHE A 136 4.76 -9.52 4.19
CA PHE A 136 5.37 -8.32 4.74
C PHE A 136 5.47 -8.39 6.28
N HIS A 137 4.40 -8.79 6.98
CA HIS A 137 4.43 -8.97 8.45
C HIS A 137 5.44 -10.02 8.92
N SER A 138 5.59 -11.14 8.20
CA SER A 138 6.60 -12.13 8.52
C SER A 138 8.02 -11.59 8.33
N TYR A 139 8.22 -10.71 7.34
CA TYR A 139 9.49 -10.01 7.13
C TYR A 139 9.78 -9.00 8.25
N ILE A 140 8.79 -8.21 8.69
CA ILE A 140 8.94 -7.34 9.86
C ILE A 140 9.38 -8.18 11.06
N ARG A 141 8.68 -9.29 11.34
CA ARG A 141 9.01 -10.19 12.46
C ARG A 141 10.42 -10.75 12.38
N LYS A 142 10.86 -11.16 11.18
CA LYS A 142 12.24 -11.64 10.95
C LYS A 142 13.27 -10.59 11.36
N GLN A 143 12.96 -9.32 11.09
CA GLN A 143 13.88 -8.22 11.36
C GLN A 143 13.78 -7.72 12.81
N THR A 144 12.64 -7.90 13.48
CA THR A 144 12.43 -7.52 14.88
C THR A 144 12.73 -8.64 15.87
N SER A 145 12.93 -9.89 15.45
CA SER A 145 13.14 -11.04 16.36
C SER A 145 14.49 -11.06 17.10
N GLY A 146 15.38 -10.10 16.83
CA GLY A 146 16.66 -9.95 17.53
C GLY A 146 16.55 -9.34 18.95
N MET A 147 17.68 -9.28 19.66
CA MET A 147 17.78 -8.73 21.02
C MET A 147 17.22 -7.31 21.15
N ASP A 148 17.34 -6.51 20.09
CA ASP A 148 16.89 -5.11 20.08
C ASP A 148 15.40 -4.94 19.79
N GLN A 149 14.63 -6.03 19.57
CA GLN A 149 13.18 -5.97 19.31
C GLN A 149 12.78 -4.95 18.22
N GLY A 150 13.63 -4.78 17.20
CA GLY A 150 13.40 -3.81 16.14
C GLY A 150 13.69 -2.34 16.48
N LYS A 151 14.27 -2.02 17.65
CA LYS A 151 14.56 -0.64 18.09
C LYS A 151 15.35 0.18 17.06
N TYR A 152 16.29 -0.45 16.37
CA TYR A 152 17.11 0.20 15.34
C TYR A 152 16.68 -0.15 13.92
N PHE A 153 15.63 -0.96 13.78
CA PHE A 153 15.11 -1.28 12.47
C PHE A 153 14.16 -0.18 12.00
N VAL A 154 14.53 0.46 10.91
CA VAL A 154 13.74 1.49 10.24
C VAL A 154 13.56 1.05 8.81
N PHE A 155 12.33 1.17 8.29
CA PHE A 155 12.07 0.98 6.88
C PHE A 155 12.61 2.18 6.11
N ASP A 156 13.49 1.90 5.17
CA ASP A 156 13.98 2.91 4.23
C ASP A 156 13.11 2.90 2.98
N ASP A 157 12.49 4.04 2.69
CA ASP A 157 11.92 4.29 1.38
C ASP A 157 13.07 4.55 0.41
N ILE A 158 13.43 3.53 -0.38
CA ILE A 158 14.50 3.62 -1.37
C ILE A 158 14.15 4.74 -2.35
N ASN A 159 14.91 5.83 -2.27
CA ASN A 159 14.76 6.98 -3.14
C ASN A 159 16.01 7.15 -4.00
N CYS A 160 15.91 6.72 -5.26
CA CYS A 160 16.98 6.83 -6.25
C CYS A 160 17.05 8.21 -6.92
N ARG A 161 16.31 9.22 -6.44
CA ARG A 161 16.43 10.59 -6.94
C ARG A 161 17.70 11.23 -6.41
N ILE A 162 18.29 12.09 -7.22
CA ILE A 162 19.42 12.91 -6.80
C ILE A 162 18.95 13.79 -5.63
N LYS A 163 19.62 13.66 -4.48
CA LYS A 163 19.29 14.45 -3.29
C LYS A 163 19.62 15.92 -3.58
N PRO A 164 18.66 16.85 -3.46
CA PRO A 164 18.94 18.28 -3.60
C PRO A 164 19.83 18.75 -2.45
N GLY A 165 20.73 19.70 -2.71
CA GLY A 165 21.56 20.34 -1.68
C GLY A 165 22.92 19.70 -1.41
N CYS A 166 23.41 18.84 -2.32
CA CYS A 166 24.80 18.41 -2.28
C CYS A 166 25.74 19.61 -2.57
N ARG A 167 26.77 19.79 -1.74
CA ARG A 167 27.73 20.90 -1.84
C ARG A 167 28.99 20.55 -2.63
N GLU A 168 29.20 19.26 -2.93
CA GLU A 168 30.42 18.72 -3.53
C GLU A 168 30.40 18.73 -5.06
N HIS A 169 29.32 19.20 -5.69
CA HIS A 169 29.22 19.30 -7.14
C HIS A 169 28.29 20.43 -7.60
N PRO A 170 28.47 20.93 -8.85
CA PRO A 170 27.51 21.84 -9.48
C PRO A 170 26.11 21.23 -9.57
N PRO A 171 25.06 22.06 -9.71
CA PRO A 171 23.69 21.58 -9.90
C PRO A 171 23.57 20.69 -11.14
N TRP A 172 22.77 19.63 -10.99
CA TRP A 172 22.37 18.72 -12.07
C TRP A 172 21.31 19.34 -12.98
#